data_AF-A0A7Z0BBI4-F1
#
_entry.id   AF-A0A7Z0BBI4-F1
#
_cell.length_a   1.000
_cell.length_b   1.000
_cell.length_c   1.000
_cell.angle_alpha   90.00
_cell.angle_beta   90.00
_cell.angle_gamma   90.00
#
_symmetry.space_group_name_H-M   'P 1'
#
loop_
_entity.id
_entity.type
_entity.pdbx_description
1 polymer ?
#
loop_
_entity_poly.entity_id
_entity_poly.type
_entity_poly.pdbx_seq_one_letter_code
_entity_poly.pdbx_strand_id
1 'polypeptide(L)'
;MNEPVTSETYTAQLRRLADLTARVGEQRAEAHTWYERQCAAAERAVADAAEQLQYAEEELVAAREQQERVDAEVAHLWQQVRSRLGARRLGGPPAPANGTTATDPVLLLGKARDLLDRAGQPGELPGSVNPLLALCGVAGAVLAYALGVGARALGVGYGGDLAVGMPVLALVVTLFGPLIGLVPARVLADRRHAMLGPRPITVVLGAGVVTTVLLLVLGR
;
A
#
# COMPACT_ATOMS: atom_id res chain seq x y z
N MET A 1 -107.52 29.61 5.62
CA MET A 1 -106.52 29.88 4.59
C MET A 1 -105.37 28.92 4.82
N ASN A 2 -105.51 27.70 4.33
CA ASN A 2 -104.48 26.66 4.31
C ASN A 2 -104.44 26.19 2.86
N GLU A 3 -103.35 26.51 2.16
CA GLU A 3 -103.11 25.96 0.83
C GLU A 3 -103.03 24.43 0.95
N PRO A 4 -103.76 23.67 0.11
CA PRO A 4 -103.59 22.24 0.06
C PRO A 4 -102.26 21.95 -0.63
N VAL A 5 -101.28 21.45 0.13
CA VAL A 5 -100.07 20.84 -0.42
C VAL A 5 -100.52 19.74 -1.37
N THR A 6 -100.30 19.94 -2.68
CA THR A 6 -100.66 18.97 -3.71
C THR A 6 -99.84 17.70 -3.49
N SER A 7 -100.40 16.74 -2.77
CA SER A 7 -99.79 15.45 -2.48
C SER A 7 -99.59 14.70 -3.80
N GLU A 8 -98.37 14.77 -4.32
CA GLU A 8 -97.83 13.85 -5.34
C GLU A 8 -98.31 12.42 -5.00
N THR A 9 -99.03 11.79 -5.93
CA THR A 9 -99.65 10.47 -5.72
C THR A 9 -98.61 9.47 -5.21
N TYR A 10 -98.93 8.65 -4.20
CA TYR A 10 -98.03 7.66 -3.56
C TYR A 10 -97.17 6.85 -4.56
N THR A 11 -97.71 6.54 -5.74
CA THR A 11 -97.00 5.86 -6.84
C THR A 11 -95.87 6.69 -7.45
N ALA A 12 -96.00 8.01 -7.54
CA ALA A 12 -94.93 8.92 -7.97
C ALA A 12 -93.78 8.94 -6.95
N GLN A 13 -94.10 8.92 -5.64
CA GLN A 13 -93.09 8.84 -4.59
C GLN A 13 -92.31 7.53 -4.65
N LEU A 14 -92.99 6.39 -4.86
CA LEU A 14 -92.32 5.09 -5.03
C LEU A 14 -91.39 5.06 -6.24
N ARG A 15 -91.79 5.63 -7.39
CA ARG A 15 -90.90 5.74 -8.57
C ARG A 15 -89.68 6.61 -8.26
N ARG A 16 -89.87 7.75 -7.60
CA ARG A 16 -88.78 8.64 -7.22
C ARG A 16 -87.80 7.97 -6.25
N LEU A 17 -88.31 7.17 -5.31
CA LEU A 17 -87.49 6.39 -4.39
C LEU A 17 -86.70 5.31 -5.14
N ALA A 18 -87.34 4.61 -6.09
CA ALA A 18 -86.67 3.62 -6.95
C ALA A 18 -85.55 4.27 -7.78
N ASP A 19 -85.81 5.40 -8.43
CA ASP A 19 -84.81 6.15 -9.20
C ASP A 19 -83.64 6.62 -8.33
N LEU A 20 -83.93 7.12 -7.12
CA LEU A 20 -82.89 7.53 -6.17
C LEU A 20 -82.04 6.33 -5.73
N THR A 21 -82.66 5.18 -5.44
CA THR A 21 -81.92 3.97 -5.08
C THR A 21 -81.06 3.44 -6.23
N ALA A 22 -81.54 3.53 -7.48
CA ALA A 22 -80.77 3.16 -8.65
C ALA A 22 -79.54 4.07 -8.81
N ARG A 23 -79.71 5.39 -8.71
CA ARG A 23 -78.60 6.36 -8.78
C ARG A 23 -77.58 6.16 -7.66
N VAL A 24 -78.02 5.87 -6.44
CA VAL A 24 -77.10 5.57 -5.33
C VAL A 24 -76.35 4.26 -5.58
N GLY A 25 -76.99 3.27 -6.21
CA GLY A 25 -76.34 2.03 -6.65
C GLY A 25 -75.23 2.29 -7.67
N GLU A 26 -75.51 3.09 -8.69
CA GLU A 26 -74.54 3.51 -9.71
C GLU A 26 -73.37 4.29 -9.10
N GLN A 27 -73.63 5.29 -8.26
CA GLN A 27 -72.59 6.06 -7.59
C GLN A 27 -71.69 5.19 -6.70
N ARG A 28 -72.26 4.19 -6.02
CA ARG A 28 -71.46 3.23 -5.24
C ARG A 28 -70.59 2.36 -6.13
N ALA A 29 -71.13 1.86 -7.25
CA ALA A 29 -70.36 1.05 -8.19
C ALA A 29 -69.20 1.84 -8.80
N GLU A 30 -69.44 3.10 -9.16
CA GLU A 30 -68.40 4.01 -9.66
C GLU A 30 -67.32 4.26 -8.60
N ALA A 31 -67.71 4.52 -7.34
CA ALA A 31 -66.77 4.71 -6.24
C ALA A 31 -65.89 3.48 -5.99
N HIS A 32 -66.46 2.27 -6.03
CA HIS A 32 -65.69 1.02 -5.89
C HIS A 32 -64.72 0.86 -7.06
N THR A 33 -65.18 1.07 -8.29
CA THR A 33 -64.35 0.95 -9.50
C THR A 33 -63.23 2.00 -9.51
N TRP A 34 -63.47 3.20 -8.99
CA TRP A 34 -62.45 4.22 -8.82
C TRP A 34 -61.42 3.83 -7.75
N TYR A 35 -61.87 3.34 -6.59
CA TYR A 35 -61.00 2.91 -5.50
C TYR A 35 -60.11 1.74 -5.92
N GLU A 36 -60.66 0.72 -6.58
CA GLU A 36 -59.89 -0.41 -7.11
C GLU A 36 -58.80 0.05 -8.09
N ARG A 37 -59.13 1.00 -8.97
CA ARG A 37 -58.14 1.60 -9.88
C ARG A 37 -57.03 2.33 -9.13
N GLN A 38 -57.34 3.04 -8.05
CA GLN A 38 -56.35 3.74 -7.23
C GLN A 38 -55.44 2.74 -6.50
N CYS A 39 -56.00 1.71 -5.88
CA CYS A 39 -55.23 0.64 -5.25
C CYS A 39 -54.29 -0.03 -6.26
N ALA A 40 -54.81 -0.41 -7.43
CA ALA A 40 -54.00 -1.03 -8.48
C ALA A 40 -52.91 -0.08 -9.04
N ALA A 41 -53.12 1.24 -9.03
CA ALA A 41 -52.08 2.21 -9.41
C ALA A 41 -51.00 2.33 -8.31
N ALA A 42 -51.42 2.39 -7.04
CA ALA A 42 -50.51 2.47 -5.91
C ALA A 42 -49.65 1.21 -5.79
N GLU A 43 -50.24 0.02 -5.94
CA GLU A 43 -49.52 -1.26 -5.93
C GLU A 43 -48.45 -1.32 -7.03
N ARG A 44 -48.79 -0.88 -8.25
CA ARG A 44 -47.82 -0.79 -9.35
C ARG A 44 -46.69 0.19 -9.03
N ALA A 45 -46.99 1.38 -8.53
CA ALA A 45 -45.98 2.35 -8.16
C ALA A 45 -45.03 1.83 -7.07
N VAL A 46 -45.55 1.07 -6.10
CA VAL A 46 -44.73 0.41 -5.07
C VAL A 46 -43.85 -0.68 -5.66
N ALA A 47 -44.40 -1.51 -6.58
CA ALA A 47 -43.63 -2.55 -7.25
C ALA A 47 -42.47 -1.95 -8.07
N ASP A 48 -42.73 -0.91 -8.86
CA ASP A 48 -41.73 -0.22 -9.67
C ASP A 48 -40.63 0.41 -8.80
N ALA A 49 -41.01 1.00 -7.66
CA ALA A 49 -40.05 1.56 -6.71
C ALA A 49 -39.20 0.49 -6.03
N ALA A 50 -39.78 -0.67 -5.71
CA ALA A 50 -39.06 -1.79 -5.14
C ALA A 50 -38.03 -2.38 -6.12
N GLU A 51 -38.37 -2.47 -7.41
CA GLU A 51 -37.44 -2.90 -8.46
C GLU A 51 -36.27 -1.92 -8.61
N GLN A 52 -36.55 -0.61 -8.63
CA GLN A 52 -35.49 0.41 -8.68
C GLN A 52 -34.56 0.36 -7.46
N LEU A 53 -35.12 0.11 -6.28
CA LEU A 53 -34.33 -0.05 -5.05
C LEU A 53 -33.41 -1.27 -5.16
N GLN A 54 -33.92 -2.41 -5.60
CA GLN A 54 -33.12 -3.63 -5.80
C GLN A 54 -31.97 -3.38 -6.77
N TYR A 55 -32.25 -2.75 -7.91
CA TYR A 55 -31.22 -2.40 -8.89
C TYR A 55 -30.13 -1.48 -8.30
N ALA A 56 -30.54 -0.44 -7.57
CA ALA A 56 -29.61 0.47 -6.92
C ALA A 56 -28.77 -0.22 -5.83
N GLU A 57 -29.36 -1.16 -5.09
CA GLU A 57 -28.64 -1.97 -4.10
C GLU A 57 -27.59 -2.87 -4.76
N GLU A 58 -27.93 -3.53 -5.87
CA GLU A 58 -27.00 -4.35 -6.65
C GLU A 58 -25.82 -3.52 -7.20
N GLU A 59 -26.12 -2.35 -7.79
CA GLU A 59 -25.07 -1.43 -8.27
C GLU A 59 -24.15 -0.97 -7.14
N LEU A 60 -24.72 -0.68 -5.96
CA LEU A 60 -23.97 -0.24 -4.80
C LEU A 60 -23.08 -1.35 -4.23
N VAL A 61 -23.55 -2.60 -4.21
CA VAL A 61 -22.72 -3.76 -3.85
C VAL A 61 -21.57 -3.90 -4.83
N ALA A 62 -21.83 -3.87 -6.14
CA ALA A 62 -20.79 -3.98 -7.17
C ALA A 62 -19.75 -2.84 -7.07
N ALA A 63 -20.20 -1.62 -6.83
CA ALA A 63 -19.32 -0.47 -6.63
C ALA A 63 -18.44 -0.61 -5.37
N ARG A 64 -19.01 -1.12 -4.26
CA ARG A 64 -18.25 -1.39 -3.03
C ARG A 64 -17.20 -2.48 -3.23
N GLU A 65 -17.55 -3.58 -3.88
CA GLU A 65 -16.56 -4.62 -4.19
C GLU A 65 -15.41 -4.09 -5.04
N GLN A 66 -15.71 -3.26 -6.04
CA GLN A 66 -14.67 -2.64 -6.86
C GLN A 66 -13.77 -1.71 -6.04
N GLN A 67 -14.36 -0.93 -5.12
CA GLN A 67 -13.61 -0.07 -4.21
C GLN A 67 -12.69 -0.91 -3.31
N GLU A 68 -13.20 -1.97 -2.69
CA GLU A 68 -12.42 -2.84 -1.81
C GLU A 68 -11.23 -3.49 -2.52
N ARG A 69 -11.42 -3.93 -3.77
CA ARG A 69 -10.32 -4.46 -4.61
C ARG A 69 -9.25 -3.40 -4.88
N VAL A 70 -9.66 -2.18 -5.24
CA VAL A 70 -8.73 -1.06 -5.49
C VAL A 70 -7.98 -0.70 -4.21
N ASP A 71 -8.66 -0.59 -3.08
CA ASP A 71 -8.06 -0.25 -1.79
C ASP A 71 -7.05 -1.32 -1.33
N ALA A 72 -7.36 -2.60 -1.55
CA ALA A 72 -6.45 -3.71 -1.29
C ALA A 72 -5.19 -3.63 -2.18
N GLU A 73 -5.34 -3.33 -3.46
CA GLU A 73 -4.21 -3.15 -4.38
C GLU A 73 -3.35 -1.94 -4.01
N VAL A 74 -3.96 -0.81 -3.64
CA VAL A 74 -3.25 0.38 -3.15
C VAL A 74 -2.43 0.04 -1.91
N ALA A 75 -3.03 -0.65 -0.93
CA ALA A 75 -2.35 -1.07 0.28
C ALA A 75 -1.16 -2.00 -0.03
N HIS A 76 -1.35 -2.93 -0.96
CA HIS A 76 -0.31 -3.85 -1.41
C HIS A 76 0.86 -3.10 -2.08
N LEU A 77 0.58 -2.23 -3.06
CA LEU A 77 1.59 -1.41 -3.73
C LEU A 77 2.32 -0.50 -2.73
N TRP A 78 1.61 0.11 -1.79
CA TRP A 78 2.20 0.95 -0.74
C TRP A 78 3.14 0.16 0.18
N GLN A 79 2.78 -1.08 0.51
CA GLN A 79 3.66 -1.97 1.26
C GLN A 79 4.92 -2.32 0.46
N GLN A 80 4.81 -2.56 -0.84
CA GLN A 80 5.97 -2.80 -1.72
C GLN A 80 6.86 -1.54 -1.83
N VAL A 81 6.27 -0.34 -1.93
CA VAL A 81 7.00 0.94 -1.88
C VAL A 81 7.79 1.04 -0.58
N ARG A 82 7.16 0.79 0.57
CA ARG A 82 7.84 0.85 1.89
C ARG A 82 8.97 -0.17 2.02
N SER A 83 8.78 -1.39 1.51
CA SER A 83 9.80 -2.44 1.60
C SER A 83 10.97 -2.21 0.64
N ARG A 84 10.71 -1.77 -0.60
CA ARG A 84 11.76 -1.54 -1.61
C ARG A 84 12.54 -0.24 -1.40
N LEU A 85 11.87 0.84 -0.97
CA LEU A 85 12.49 2.16 -0.84
C LEU A 85 12.98 2.46 0.60
N GLY A 86 12.84 1.52 1.53
CA GLY A 86 13.31 1.67 2.92
C GLY A 86 12.61 2.79 3.71
N ALA A 87 11.51 3.32 3.17
CA ALA A 87 10.80 4.47 3.70
C ALA A 87 9.81 4.05 4.80
N ARG A 88 10.36 3.47 5.89
CA ARG A 88 9.62 2.98 7.06
C ARG A 88 8.84 4.08 7.79
N ARG A 89 9.14 5.35 7.51
CA ARG A 89 8.46 6.55 8.04
C ARG A 89 7.33 7.07 7.15
N LEU A 90 7.10 6.49 5.97
CA LEU A 90 5.88 6.77 5.22
C LEU A 90 4.70 6.24 6.04
N GLY A 91 3.72 7.10 6.28
CA GLY A 91 2.50 6.77 7.03
C GLY A 91 1.60 5.76 6.31
N GLY A 92 0.31 5.80 6.61
CA GLY A 92 -0.69 5.01 5.88
C GLY A 92 -0.71 5.32 4.37
N PRO A 93 -1.29 4.44 3.55
CA PRO A 93 -1.49 4.72 2.13
C PRO A 93 -2.29 6.03 1.96
N PRO A 94 -2.07 6.77 0.86
CA PRO A 94 -2.81 7.99 0.58
C PRO A 94 -4.31 7.69 0.48
N ALA A 95 -5.13 8.54 1.13
CA ALA A 95 -6.58 8.46 1.04
C ALA A 95 -7.08 8.96 -0.34
N PRO A 96 -8.20 8.44 -0.85
CA PRO A 96 -8.78 8.91 -2.10
C PRO A 96 -9.16 10.40 -1.99
N ALA A 97 -8.73 11.20 -2.96
CA ALA A 97 -9.05 12.62 -3.04
C ALA A 97 -10.38 12.82 -3.80
N ASN A 98 -11.38 13.36 -3.09
CA ASN A 98 -12.67 13.70 -3.68
C ASN A 98 -12.49 14.81 -4.73
N GLY A 99 -13.07 14.62 -5.93
CA GLY A 99 -13.09 15.64 -6.99
C GLY A 99 -12.01 15.52 -8.07
N THR A 100 -11.23 14.44 -8.08
CA THR A 100 -10.30 14.17 -9.18
C THR A 100 -11.05 13.59 -10.38
N THR A 101 -10.72 14.05 -11.59
CA THR A 101 -11.35 13.68 -12.86
C THR A 101 -11.53 12.17 -12.99
N ALA A 102 -12.72 11.72 -13.42
CA ALA A 102 -13.15 10.33 -13.60
C ALA A 102 -12.18 9.54 -14.51
N THR A 103 -11.05 9.15 -13.94
CA THR A 103 -10.00 8.38 -14.58
C THR A 103 -10.07 6.98 -14.01
N ASP A 104 -10.08 5.98 -14.88
CA ASP A 104 -10.16 4.58 -14.48
C ASP A 104 -9.08 4.25 -13.43
N PRO A 105 -9.45 3.83 -12.20
CA PRO A 105 -8.51 3.53 -11.14
C PRO A 105 -7.57 2.38 -11.51
N VAL A 106 -8.03 1.41 -12.31
CA VAL A 106 -7.21 0.27 -12.73
C VAL A 106 -6.03 0.74 -13.59
N LEU A 107 -6.27 1.71 -14.47
CA LEU A 107 -5.24 2.29 -15.32
C LEU A 107 -4.18 3.07 -14.52
N LEU A 108 -4.61 3.78 -13.46
CA LEU A 108 -3.70 4.49 -12.55
C LEU A 108 -2.87 3.52 -11.72
N LEU A 109 -3.47 2.45 -11.20
CA LEU A 109 -2.77 1.39 -10.47
C LEU A 109 -1.74 0.67 -11.36
N GLY A 110 -2.09 0.39 -12.62
CA GLY A 110 -1.16 -0.17 -13.60
C GLY A 110 0.07 0.73 -13.82
N LYS A 111 -0.16 2.03 -14.03
CA LYS A 111 0.94 3.00 -14.15
C LYS A 111 1.80 3.06 -12.89
N ALA A 112 1.20 3.02 -11.71
CA ALA A 112 1.93 3.01 -10.45
C ALA A 112 2.80 1.75 -10.29
N ARG A 113 2.28 0.58 -10.71
CA ARG A 113 3.02 -0.68 -10.75
C ARG A 113 4.21 -0.60 -11.71
N ASP A 114 4.02 -0.10 -12.92
CA ASP A 114 5.10 0.08 -13.89
C ASP A 114 6.20 1.02 -13.41
N LEU A 115 5.83 2.08 -12.67
CA LEU A 115 6.79 2.99 -12.06
C LEU A 115 7.54 2.32 -10.91
N LEU A 116 6.85 1.52 -10.09
CA LEU A 116 7.46 0.78 -9.01
C LEU A 116 8.39 -0.33 -9.50
N ASP A 117 8.08 -0.97 -10.62
CA ASP A 117 8.94 -1.97 -11.23
C ASP A 117 10.16 -1.34 -11.89
N ARG A 118 10.02 -0.15 -12.49
CA ARG A 118 11.17 0.65 -12.94
C ARG A 118 12.06 1.11 -11.78
N ALA A 119 11.47 1.58 -10.68
CA ALA A 119 12.22 2.01 -9.50
C ALA A 119 12.84 0.83 -8.73
N GLY A 120 12.24 -0.36 -8.83
CA GLY A 120 12.65 -1.57 -8.16
C GLY A 120 13.69 -2.41 -8.91
N GLN A 121 14.13 -2.00 -10.11
CA GLN A 121 15.28 -2.64 -10.75
C GLN A 121 16.52 -2.35 -9.91
N PRO A 122 17.14 -3.38 -9.29
CA PRO A 122 18.39 -3.20 -8.57
C PRO A 122 19.46 -2.84 -9.60
N GLY A 123 19.67 -1.54 -9.82
CA GLY A 123 20.77 -1.06 -10.65
C GLY A 123 22.08 -1.61 -10.11
N GLU A 124 22.91 -2.16 -10.98
CA GLU A 124 24.30 -2.48 -10.65
C GLU A 124 24.92 -1.26 -9.96
N LEU A 125 25.60 -1.49 -8.83
CA LEU A 125 26.25 -0.43 -8.06
C LEU A 125 27.09 0.45 -9.03
N PRO A 126 26.79 1.75 -9.16
CA PRO A 126 27.54 2.61 -10.06
C PRO A 126 29.02 2.58 -9.63
N GLY A 127 29.93 2.51 -10.61
CA GLY A 127 31.38 2.40 -10.37
C GLY A 127 31.98 3.51 -9.50
N SER A 128 31.21 4.57 -9.21
CA SER A 128 31.54 5.65 -8.27
C SER A 128 31.54 5.21 -6.79
N VAL A 129 31.03 4.02 -6.44
CA VAL A 129 31.09 3.48 -5.06
C VAL A 129 32.41 2.73 -4.79
N ASN A 130 33.16 2.36 -5.85
CA ASN A 130 34.49 1.73 -5.74
C ASN A 130 35.50 2.52 -4.89
N PRO A 131 35.66 3.86 -5.02
CA PRO A 131 36.60 4.61 -4.18
C PRO A 131 36.20 4.63 -2.70
N LEU A 132 34.90 4.59 -2.40
CA LEU A 132 34.40 4.59 -1.01
C LEU A 132 34.60 3.22 -0.35
N LEU A 133 34.42 2.14 -1.13
CA LEU A 133 34.77 0.77 -0.74
C LEU A 133 36.28 0.62 -0.54
N ALA A 134 37.09 1.21 -1.42
CA ALA A 134 38.54 1.24 -1.27
C ALA A 134 38.97 1.99 0.00
N LEU A 135 38.37 3.16 0.28
CA LEU A 135 38.59 3.92 1.52
C LEU A 135 38.26 3.11 2.78
N CYS A 136 37.19 2.30 2.74
CA CYS A 136 36.81 1.43 3.85
C CYS A 136 37.83 0.31 4.07
N GLY A 137 38.33 -0.31 2.98
CA GLY A 137 39.42 -1.29 3.04
C GLY A 137 40.73 -0.69 3.57
N VAL A 138 41.07 0.53 3.14
CA VAL A 138 42.24 1.28 3.63
C VAL A 138 42.10 1.59 5.12
N ALA A 139 40.94 2.08 5.55
CA ALA A 139 40.69 2.37 6.97
C ALA A 139 40.81 1.12 7.85
N GLY A 140 40.29 -0.02 7.39
CA GLY A 140 40.43 -1.31 8.09
C GLY A 140 41.89 -1.77 8.21
N ALA A 141 42.68 -1.61 7.14
CA ALA A 141 44.10 -1.95 7.15
C ALA A 141 44.92 -1.02 8.08
N VAL A 142 44.63 0.29 8.08
CA VAL A 142 45.29 1.27 8.96
C VAL A 142 44.98 0.99 10.44
N LEU A 143 43.72 0.68 10.76
CA LEU A 143 43.32 0.31 12.13
C LEU A 143 44.02 -0.97 12.61
N ALA A 144 44.08 -2.00 11.76
CA ALA A 144 44.77 -3.25 12.08
C ALA A 144 46.28 -3.05 12.26
N TYR A 145 46.90 -2.20 11.44
CA TYR A 145 48.31 -1.85 11.56
C TYR A 145 48.58 -1.07 12.86
N ALA A 146 47.75 -0.08 13.21
CA ALA A 146 47.87 0.69 14.44
C ALA A 146 47.75 -0.20 15.69
N LEU A 147 46.80 -1.15 15.67
CA LEU A 147 46.66 -2.16 16.74
C LEU A 147 47.87 -3.10 16.82
N GLY A 148 48.42 -3.52 15.67
CA GLY A 148 49.63 -4.34 15.61
C GLY A 148 50.88 -3.63 16.14
N VAL A 149 51.04 -2.33 15.84
CA VAL A 149 52.13 -1.49 16.37
C VAL A 149 51.96 -1.27 17.87
N GLY A 150 50.74 -1.01 18.35
CA GLY A 150 50.44 -0.90 19.78
C GLY A 150 50.73 -2.19 20.55
N ALA A 151 50.39 -3.35 19.98
CA ALA A 151 50.71 -4.65 20.55
C ALA A 151 52.23 -4.90 20.61
N ARG A 152 52.98 -4.52 19.57
CA ARG A 152 54.46 -4.61 19.58
C ARG A 152 55.08 -3.66 20.61
N ALA A 153 54.58 -2.44 20.73
CA ALA A 153 55.07 -1.47 21.72
C ALA A 153 54.85 -1.96 23.17
N LEU A 154 53.69 -2.58 23.44
CA LEU A 154 53.41 -3.20 24.74
C LEU A 154 54.23 -4.47 24.99
N GLY A 155 54.53 -5.25 23.94
CA GLY A 155 55.36 -6.46 24.03
C GLY A 155 56.83 -6.19 24.38
N VAL A 156 57.39 -5.07 23.92
CA VAL A 156 58.77 -4.65 24.27
C VAL A 156 58.88 -4.21 25.74
N GLY A 157 57.79 -3.71 26.32
CA GLY A 157 57.75 -3.25 27.72
C GLY A 157 57.62 -4.36 28.78
N TYR A 158 57.16 -5.56 28.41
CA TYR A 158 56.77 -6.61 29.37
C TYR A 158 57.71 -7.83 29.46
N GLY A 159 58.80 -7.88 28.69
CA GLY A 159 59.93 -8.83 28.82
C GLY A 159 59.62 -10.28 29.25
N GLY A 160 59.61 -11.24 28.31
CA GLY A 160 59.44 -12.67 28.60
C GLY A 160 58.96 -13.47 27.38
N ASP A 161 58.45 -14.69 27.57
CA ASP A 161 57.90 -15.58 26.51
C ASP A 161 56.81 -14.92 25.65
N LEU A 162 56.16 -13.86 26.17
CA LEU A 162 55.24 -13.00 25.41
C LEU A 162 55.93 -12.21 24.28
N ALA A 163 57.21 -11.88 24.39
CA ALA A 163 57.96 -11.18 23.35
C ALA A 163 58.15 -12.03 22.08
N VAL A 164 58.10 -13.36 22.21
CA VAL A 164 58.21 -14.32 21.09
C VAL A 164 56.84 -14.58 20.44
N GLY A 165 55.76 -14.61 21.23
CA GLY A 165 54.40 -14.87 20.72
C GLY A 165 53.65 -13.65 20.18
N MET A 166 53.89 -12.46 20.72
CA MET A 166 53.21 -11.22 20.32
C MET A 166 53.45 -10.78 18.86
N PRO A 167 54.64 -10.97 18.26
CA PRO A 167 54.86 -10.68 16.85
C PRO A 167 54.02 -11.55 15.91
N VAL A 168 53.78 -12.82 16.30
CA VAL A 168 52.96 -13.77 15.54
C VAL A 168 51.49 -13.40 15.64
N LEU A 169 51.00 -13.06 16.84
CA LEU A 169 49.64 -12.55 17.03
C LEU A 169 49.41 -11.22 16.28
N ALA A 170 50.40 -10.33 16.27
CA ALA A 170 50.33 -9.09 15.49
C ALA A 170 50.24 -9.36 13.98
N LEU A 171 50.96 -10.39 13.48
CA LEU A 171 50.87 -10.86 12.09
C LEU A 171 49.50 -11.45 11.76
N VAL A 172 48.93 -12.27 12.65
CA VAL A 172 47.58 -12.82 12.47
C VAL A 172 46.54 -11.70 12.46
N VAL A 173 46.62 -10.74 13.39
CA VAL A 173 45.70 -9.59 13.45
C VAL A 173 45.82 -8.68 12.23
N THR A 174 47.04 -8.44 11.72
CA THR A 174 47.23 -7.68 10.46
C THR A 174 46.74 -8.44 9.24
N LEU A 175 46.86 -9.78 9.22
CA LEU A 175 46.36 -10.61 8.13
C LEU A 175 44.82 -10.68 8.10
N PHE A 176 44.16 -10.60 9.26
CA PHE A 176 42.69 -10.54 9.37
C PHE A 176 42.11 -9.12 9.25
N GLY A 177 42.92 -8.06 9.28
CA GLY A 177 42.49 -6.67 9.13
C GLY A 177 41.60 -6.39 7.89
N PRO A 178 41.94 -6.91 6.70
CA PRO A 178 41.10 -6.79 5.50
C PRO A 178 39.72 -7.45 5.64
N LEU A 179 39.60 -8.51 6.45
CA LEU A 179 38.33 -9.21 6.71
C LEU A 179 37.44 -8.41 7.67
N ILE A 180 38.02 -7.62 8.58
CA ILE A 180 37.24 -6.73 9.46
C ILE A 180 36.59 -5.59 8.66
N GLY A 181 37.28 -5.07 7.63
CA GLY A 181 36.76 -4.05 6.71
C GLY A 181 35.55 -4.51 5.86
N LEU A 182 35.35 -5.83 5.72
CA LEU A 182 34.19 -6.41 5.03
C LEU A 182 32.89 -6.24 5.82
N VAL A 183 32.94 -6.12 7.15
CA VAL A 183 31.75 -5.96 8.00
C VAL A 183 31.04 -4.63 7.73
N PRO A 184 31.70 -3.45 7.79
CA PRO A 184 31.05 -2.19 7.46
C PRO A 184 30.66 -2.10 5.97
N ALA A 185 31.44 -2.69 5.06
CA ALA A 185 31.07 -2.77 3.64
C ALA A 185 29.78 -3.58 3.43
N ARG A 186 29.62 -4.68 4.17
CA ARG A 186 28.40 -5.50 4.17
C ARG A 186 27.21 -4.78 4.79
N VAL A 187 27.40 -4.07 5.90
CA VAL A 187 26.34 -3.25 6.52
C VAL A 187 25.91 -2.11 5.59
N LEU A 188 26.82 -1.52 4.82
CA LEU A 188 26.52 -0.46 3.86
C LEU A 188 25.80 -1.00 2.60
N ALA A 189 26.16 -2.21 2.16
CA ALA A 189 25.50 -2.91 1.06
C ALA A 189 24.09 -3.41 1.44
N ASP A 190 23.93 -3.98 2.64
CA ASP A 190 22.65 -4.42 3.19
C ASP A 190 21.69 -3.25 3.41
N ARG A 191 22.22 -2.07 3.81
CA ARG A 191 21.42 -0.83 3.90
C ARG A 191 20.98 -0.25 2.56
N ARG A 192 21.60 -0.67 1.45
CA ARG A 192 21.25 -0.20 0.10
C ARG A 192 20.59 -1.27 -0.77
N HIS A 193 20.23 -2.42 -0.20
CA HIS A 193 19.56 -3.53 -0.89
C HIS A 193 20.24 -3.96 -2.21
N ALA A 194 21.55 -3.81 -2.30
CA ALA A 194 22.33 -4.26 -3.44
C ALA A 194 22.99 -5.60 -3.08
N MET A 195 22.75 -6.64 -3.88
CA MET A 195 23.49 -7.89 -3.73
C MET A 195 24.97 -7.63 -3.97
N LEU A 196 25.81 -8.00 -2.99
CA LEU A 196 27.26 -8.01 -3.12
C LEU A 196 27.65 -8.98 -4.23
N GLY A 197 27.75 -8.46 -5.45
CA GLY A 197 28.33 -9.20 -6.55
C GLY A 197 29.79 -9.57 -6.26
N PRO A 198 30.38 -10.53 -6.99
CA PRO A 198 31.76 -10.97 -6.81
C PRO A 198 32.79 -9.86 -7.05
N ARG A 199 32.48 -8.83 -7.85
CA ARG A 199 33.37 -7.71 -8.19
C ARG A 199 33.65 -6.73 -7.03
N PRO A 200 32.65 -6.20 -6.29
CA PRO A 200 32.90 -5.36 -5.11
C PRO A 200 33.78 -6.03 -4.05
N ILE A 201 33.59 -7.33 -3.85
CA ILE A 201 34.37 -8.13 -2.88
C ILE A 201 35.85 -8.14 -3.27
N THR A 202 36.19 -8.34 -4.55
CA THR A 202 37.58 -8.36 -5.00
C THR A 202 38.26 -6.99 -4.92
N VAL A 203 37.53 -5.90 -5.10
CA VAL A 203 38.07 -4.54 -4.97
C VAL A 203 38.44 -4.22 -3.51
N VAL A 204 37.55 -4.55 -2.56
CA VAL A 204 37.84 -4.35 -1.12
C VAL A 204 38.98 -5.24 -0.66
N LEU A 205 38.98 -6.51 -1.06
CA LEU A 205 40.05 -7.45 -0.70
C LEU A 205 41.38 -7.02 -1.30
N GLY A 206 41.39 -6.63 -2.58
CA GLY A 206 42.58 -6.17 -3.29
C GLY A 206 43.16 -4.91 -2.67
N ALA A 207 42.33 -3.90 -2.39
CA ALA A 207 42.78 -2.66 -1.74
C ALA A 207 43.30 -2.92 -0.32
N GLY A 208 42.60 -3.73 0.48
CA GLY A 208 43.02 -4.10 1.83
C GLY A 208 44.36 -4.86 1.85
N VAL A 209 44.55 -5.81 0.94
CA VAL A 209 45.81 -6.58 0.82
C VAL A 209 46.95 -5.69 0.35
N VAL A 210 46.75 -4.88 -0.69
CA VAL A 210 47.79 -3.96 -1.20
C VAL A 210 48.22 -2.97 -0.11
N THR A 211 47.27 -2.40 0.62
CA THR A 211 47.57 -1.45 1.71
C THR A 211 48.33 -2.12 2.85
N THR A 212 47.97 -3.35 3.20
CA THR A 212 48.67 -4.13 4.25
C THR A 212 50.09 -4.46 3.83
N VAL A 213 50.31 -4.88 2.58
CA VAL A 213 51.66 -5.13 2.03
C VAL A 213 52.47 -3.84 2.01
N LEU A 214 51.88 -2.72 1.59
CA LEU A 214 52.57 -1.43 1.55
C LEU A 214 53.04 -0.98 2.93
N LEU A 215 52.16 -1.09 3.94
CA LEU A 215 52.50 -0.75 5.33
C LEU A 215 53.56 -1.68 5.93
N LEU A 216 53.53 -2.97 5.59
CA LEU A 216 54.56 -3.92 6.01
C LEU A 216 55.92 -3.71 5.32
N VAL A 217 55.93 -3.17 4.09
CA VAL A 217 57.16 -2.86 3.35
C VAL A 217 57.75 -1.53 3.79
N LEU A 218 56.93 -0.49 4.01
CA LEU A 218 57.41 0.82 4.49
C LEU A 218 57.70 0.85 6.00
N GLY A 219 57.00 0.04 6.80
CA GLY A 219 57.17 -0.02 8.26
C GLY A 219 58.24 -1.01 8.72
N ARG A 220 59.02 -1.57 7.78
CA ARG A 220 60.16 -2.46 8.04
C ARG A 220 61.45 -1.66 8.10
#